data_AF-A0A849DDN9-F1
#
_entry.id   AF-A0A849DDN9-F1
#
_cell.length_a   1.000
_cell.length_b   1.000
_cell.length_c   1.000
_cell.angle_alpha   90.00
_cell.angle_beta   90.00
_cell.angle_gamma   90.00
#
_symmetry.space_group_name_H-M   'P 1'
#
loop_
_entity.id
_entity.type
_entity.pdbx_description
1 polymer ?
#
loop_
_entity_poly.entity_id
_entity_poly.type
_entity_poly.pdbx_seq_one_letter_code
_entity_poly.pdbx_strand_id
1 'polypeptide(L)' 'MKQIQMGLLASTIVLFTGCGGGGSTPTSTVTGQFVDTYVQGLDYACSSGKTDITNSLGEYTCNTGDIVTFS' A
#
# COMPACT_ATOMS: atom_id res chain seq x y z
N MET A 1 44.77 -40.61 41.33
CA MET A 1 43.49 -41.03 40.70
C MET A 1 42.55 -39.83 40.85
N LYS A 2 42.55 -38.91 39.88
CA LYS A 2 41.72 -38.89 38.65
C LYS A 2 40.29 -38.41 38.93
N GLN A 3 40.09 -37.12 38.66
CA GLN A 3 38.95 -36.48 37.97
C GLN A 3 37.53 -36.77 38.48
N ILE A 4 36.84 -35.73 38.97
CA ILE A 4 35.41 -35.52 38.65
C ILE A 4 35.18 -34.00 38.44
N GLN A 5 35.32 -33.54 37.20
CA GLN A 5 34.57 -32.41 36.67
C GLN A 5 33.30 -32.98 36.02
N MET A 6 32.11 -32.57 36.46
CA MET A 6 30.82 -32.64 35.74
C MET A 6 29.74 -32.15 36.72
N GLY A 7 28.76 -31.29 36.43
CA GLY A 7 28.30 -30.62 35.22
C GLY A 7 27.57 -29.33 35.63
N LEU A 8 27.47 -28.32 34.78
CA LEU A 8 26.59 -28.23 33.60
C LEU A 8 25.13 -27.90 33.98
N LEU A 9 24.65 -26.77 33.43
CA LEU A 9 23.26 -26.31 33.25
C LEU A 9 22.51 -25.79 34.49
N ALA A 10 22.19 -24.49 34.50
CA ALA A 10 20.85 -24.07 34.07
C ALA A 10 20.79 -22.53 34.02
N SER A 11 20.87 -22.03 32.79
CA SER A 11 20.47 -20.69 32.38
C SER A 11 18.94 -20.66 32.31
N THR A 12 18.26 -19.77 33.04
CA THR A 12 16.83 -19.41 32.83
C THR A 12 16.46 -18.30 33.83
N ILE A 13 15.73 -17.23 33.55
CA ILE A 13 15.07 -16.72 32.36
C ILE A 13 14.99 -15.20 32.56
N VAL A 14 15.35 -14.48 31.51
CA VAL A 14 15.24 -13.04 31.37
C VAL A 14 13.76 -12.71 31.20
N LEU A 15 13.08 -12.17 32.22
CA LEU A 15 11.73 -11.59 32.05
C LEU A 15 11.84 -10.10 31.77
N PHE A 16 12.37 -9.76 30.60
CA PHE A 16 12.00 -8.51 29.95
C PHE A 16 10.56 -8.66 29.47
N THR A 17 9.58 -8.29 30.31
CA THR A 17 8.24 -7.99 29.79
C THR A 17 8.31 -6.62 29.14
N GLY A 18 8.71 -6.62 27.87
CA GLY A 18 8.73 -5.46 27.01
C GLY A 18 7.33 -4.84 26.93
N CYS A 19 7.29 -3.51 27.04
CA CYS A 19 6.14 -2.69 26.77
C CYS A 19 5.77 -2.83 25.28
N GLY A 20 4.79 -3.68 24.99
CA GLY A 20 4.20 -3.82 23.65
C GLY A 20 2.99 -2.91 23.48
N GLY A 21 3.14 -1.63 23.77
CA GLY A 21 2.13 -0.62 23.49
C GLY A 21 2.07 -0.35 21.99
N GLY A 22 1.42 -1.25 21.25
CA GLY A 22 1.10 -1.06 19.83
C GLY A 22 -0.01 -0.04 19.65
N GLY A 23 0.25 1.22 20.02
CA GLY A 23 -0.59 2.33 19.65
C GLY A 23 -0.36 2.60 18.16
N SER A 24 -1.31 2.23 17.32
CA SER A 24 -1.34 2.72 15.95
C SER A 24 -1.47 4.24 16.01
N THR A 25 -0.37 4.95 15.79
CA THR A 25 -0.41 6.39 15.55
C THR A 25 -1.38 6.61 14.39
N PRO A 26 -2.44 7.42 14.57
CA PRO A 26 -3.37 7.70 13.49
C PRO A 26 -2.58 8.37 12.37
N THR A 27 -2.48 7.69 11.24
CA THR A 27 -1.85 8.24 10.04
C THR A 27 -2.71 9.41 9.59
N SER A 28 -2.16 10.62 9.61
CA SER A 28 -2.86 11.80 9.12
C SER A 28 -3.09 11.64 7.62
N THR A 29 -4.34 11.48 7.20
CA THR A 29 -4.71 11.46 5.79
C THR A 29 -4.86 12.89 5.28
N VAL A 30 -4.27 13.19 4.13
CA VAL A 30 -4.51 14.44 3.42
C VAL A 30 -5.32 14.11 2.17
N THR A 31 -6.42 14.82 1.98
CA THR A 31 -7.22 14.78 0.74
C THR A 31 -6.83 15.99 -0.11
N GLY A 32 -6.31 15.74 -1.30
CA GLY A 32 -6.06 16.76 -2.32
C GLY A 32 -7.05 16.63 -3.47
N GLN A 33 -7.29 17.73 -4.19
CA GLN A 33 -7.99 17.71 -5.47
C GLN A 33 -6.95 17.88 -6.59
N PHE A 34 -7.03 17.04 -7.62
CA PHE A 34 -6.30 17.29 -8.85
C PHE A 34 -7.09 18.32 -9.67
N VAL A 35 -6.52 19.53 -9.81
CA VAL A 35 -7.08 20.61 -10.63
C VAL A 35 -6.06 20.89 -11.71
N ASP A 36 -6.33 20.42 -12.92
CA ASP A 36 -5.49 20.65 -14.09
C ASP A 36 -6.37 21.11 -15.27
N THR A 37 -5.71 21.73 -16.25
CA THR A 37 -6.21 21.87 -17.61
C THR A 37 -6.35 20.49 -18.29
N TYR A 38 -6.65 20.45 -19.59
CA TYR A 38 -6.81 19.20 -20.35
C TYR A 38 -5.70 18.17 -20.06
N VAL A 39 -6.07 17.01 -19.52
CA VAL A 39 -5.12 15.95 -19.14
C VAL A 39 -4.91 15.03 -20.34
N GLN A 40 -3.79 15.18 -21.05
CA GLN A 40 -3.40 14.31 -22.16
C GLN A 40 -2.64 13.07 -21.68
N GLY A 41 -2.84 11.94 -22.36
CA GLY A 41 -2.05 10.72 -22.14
C GLY A 41 -2.44 9.94 -20.87
N LEU A 42 -3.61 10.21 -20.32
CA LEU A 42 -4.17 9.43 -19.22
C LEU A 42 -4.85 8.18 -19.77
N ASP A 43 -4.45 7.02 -19.28
CA ASP A 43 -5.08 5.76 -19.65
C ASP A 43 -6.52 5.71 -19.14
N TYR A 44 -7.43 5.27 -20.01
CA TYR A 44 -8.82 5.02 -19.65
C TYR A 44 -9.36 3.73 -20.24
N ALA A 45 -10.31 3.13 -19.52
CA ALA A 45 -11.03 1.94 -19.91
C ALA A 45 -12.54 2.17 -19.84
N CYS A 46 -13.26 1.76 -20.89
CA CYS A 46 -14.71 1.71 -20.93
C CYS A 46 -15.18 0.31 -20.50
N SER A 47 -16.31 0.22 -19.79
CA SER A 47 -16.91 -1.05 -19.38
C SER A 47 -17.23 -2.00 -20.54
N SER A 48 -17.42 -1.48 -21.75
CA SER A 48 -17.58 -2.27 -22.98
C SER A 48 -16.30 -2.96 -23.48
N GLY A 49 -15.16 -2.73 -22.82
CA GLY A 49 -13.86 -3.35 -23.13
C GLY A 49 -12.93 -2.51 -23.99
N LYS A 50 -13.34 -1.30 -24.40
CA LYS A 50 -12.44 -0.34 -25.08
C LYS A 50 -11.43 0.22 -24.07
N THR A 51 -10.17 0.29 -24.46
CA THR A 51 -9.11 0.99 -23.72
C THR A 51 -8.40 1.95 -24.66
N ASP A 52 -7.99 3.12 -24.17
CA ASP A 52 -7.31 4.15 -24.94
C ASP A 52 -6.66 5.19 -24.00
N ILE A 53 -6.02 6.21 -24.58
CA ILE A 53 -5.45 7.35 -23.84
C ILE A 53 -6.16 8.66 -24.19
N THR A 54 -6.27 9.58 -23.23
CA THR A 54 -6.84 10.90 -23.50
C THR A 54 -6.00 11.70 -24.50
N ASN A 55 -6.65 12.44 -25.40
CA ASN A 55 -5.96 13.24 -26.42
C ASN A 55 -5.43 14.58 -25.86
N SER A 56 -4.87 15.44 -26.73
CA SER A 56 -4.33 16.76 -26.34
C SER A 56 -5.36 17.74 -25.78
N LEU A 57 -6.65 17.44 -25.92
CA LEU A 57 -7.78 18.19 -25.35
C LEU A 57 -8.37 17.48 -24.11
N GLY A 58 -7.73 16.41 -23.63
CA GLY A 58 -8.18 15.65 -22.47
C GLY A 58 -9.44 14.83 -22.72
N GLU A 59 -9.82 14.62 -23.99
CA GLU A 59 -11.04 13.89 -24.34
C GLU A 59 -10.83 12.39 -24.25
N TYR A 60 -11.87 11.69 -23.81
CA TYR A 60 -12.02 10.25 -23.93
C TYR A 60 -13.28 9.94 -24.74
N THR A 61 -13.35 8.76 -25.35
CA THR A 61 -14.54 8.32 -26.09
C THR A 61 -14.89 6.89 -25.72
N CYS A 62 -16.08 6.73 -25.14
CA CYS A 62 -16.74 5.47 -24.83
C CYS A 62 -18.15 5.45 -25.42
N ASN A 63 -18.80 4.29 -25.42
CA ASN A 63 -20.19 4.20 -25.85
C ASN A 63 -21.12 4.86 -24.82
N THR A 64 -22.29 5.34 -25.25
CA THR A 64 -23.29 5.88 -24.33
C THR A 64 -23.70 4.83 -23.29
N GLY A 65 -23.61 5.18 -22.02
CA GLY A 65 -23.93 4.30 -20.90
C GLY A 65 -22.74 3.48 -20.38
N ASP A 66 -21.56 3.58 -20.99
CA ASP A 66 -20.36 2.98 -20.43
C ASP A 66 -19.93 3.67 -19.12
N ILE A 67 -19.42 2.85 -18.21
CA ILE A 67 -18.62 3.31 -17.09
C ILE A 67 -17.19 3.52 -17.60
N VAL A 68 -16.62 4.69 -17.31
CA VAL A 68 -15.25 5.05 -17.68
C VAL A 68 -14.38 5.03 -16.43
N THR A 69 -13.28 4.29 -16.48
CA THR A 69 -12.28 4.19 -15.42
C THR A 69 -10.96 4.76 -15.91
N PHE A 70 -10.32 5.61 -15.12
CA PHE A 70 -9.01 6.19 -15.40
C PHE A 70 -7.96 5.57 -14.46
N SER A 71 -6.74 5.37 -14.95
CA SER A 71 -5.64 4.73 -14.20
C SER A 71 -4.30 5.42 -14.40
#